data_AF-A0A7L4TJ05-F1
#
_entry.id   AF-A0A7L4TJ05-F1
#
_cell.length_a   1.000
_cell.length_b   1.000
_cell.length_c   1.000
_cell.angle_alpha   90.00
_cell.angle_beta   90.00
_cell.angle_gamma   90.00
#
_symmetry.space_group_name_H-M   'P 1'
#
loop_
_entity.id
_entity.type
_entity.pdbx_description
1 polymer ?
#
loop_
_entity_poly.entity_id
_entity_poly.type
_entity_poly.pdbx_seq_one_letter_code
_entity_poly.pdbx_strand_id
1 'polypeptide(L)' 'MDTTHTFSKGEEIANAITHGIGALLSIAALVLLIVFSSLHGSAWHVVSFT' A
#
# COMPACT_ATOMS: atom_id res chain seq x y z
N MET A 1 3.07 -0.64 -34.02
CA MET A 1 4.34 -0.43 -33.30
C MET A 1 3.99 -0.04 -31.90
N ASP A 2 4.32 -0.87 -30.91
CA ASP A 2 4.20 -0.51 -29.51
C ASP A 2 5.43 0.34 -29.15
N THR A 3 5.22 1.61 -28.83
CA THR A 3 6.29 2.55 -28.48
C THR A 3 6.55 2.45 -26.99
N THR A 4 7.34 1.46 -26.57
CA THR A 4 7.75 1.35 -25.16
C THR A 4 8.65 2.52 -24.81
N HIS A 5 8.13 3.48 -24.04
CA HIS A 5 8.93 4.54 -23.46
C HIS A 5 9.96 3.93 -22.49
N THR A 6 11.24 4.14 -22.75
CA THR A 6 12.32 3.75 -21.84
C THR A 6 12.46 4.82 -20.76
N PHE A 7 12.17 4.46 -19.51
CA PHE A 7 12.37 5.34 -18.36
C PHE A 7 13.86 5.57 -18.10
N SER A 8 14.21 6.78 -17.66
CA SER A 8 15.54 7.06 -17.14
C SER A 8 15.77 6.32 -15.82
N LYS A 9 17.04 6.07 -15.49
CA LYS A 9 17.44 5.49 -14.20
C LYS A 9 16.91 6.30 -13.01
N GLY A 10 16.81 7.62 -13.15
CA GLY A 10 16.25 8.51 -12.12
C GLY A 10 14.75 8.29 -11.91
N GLU A 11 13.98 8.13 -12.99
CA GLU A 11 12.54 7.84 -12.92
C GLU A 11 12.27 6.47 -12.31
N GLU A 12 13.07 5.46 -12.66
CA GLU A 12 12.98 4.11 -12.06
C GLU A 12 13.23 4.16 -10.55
N ILE A 13 14.26 4.90 -10.11
CA ILE A 13 14.59 5.06 -8.68
C ILE A 13 13.47 5.83 -7.95
N ALA A 14 12.99 6.93 -8.53
CA ALA A 14 11.90 7.72 -7.94
C ALA A 14 10.61 6.91 -7.81
N ASN A 15 10.28 6.11 -8.83
CA ASN A 15 9.15 5.19 -8.81
C ASN A 15 9.31 4.11 -7.72
N ALA A 16 10.49 3.48 -7.65
CA ALA A 16 10.77 2.46 -6.64
C ALA A 16 10.68 3.02 -5.20
N ILE A 17 11.21 4.22 -4.95
CA ILE A 17 11.14 4.87 -3.64
C ILE A 17 9.69 5.18 -3.26
N THR A 18 8.95 5.83 -4.17
CA THR A 18 7.55 6.21 -3.90
C THR A 18 6.68 4.99 -3.67
N HIS A 19 6.87 3.94 -4.48
CA HIS A 19 6.17 2.68 -4.32
C HIS A 19 6.52 1.99 -3.00
N GLY A 20 7.81 1.93 -2.64
CA GLY A 20 8.28 1.36 -1.38
C GLY A 20 7.70 2.06 -0.16
N ILE A 21 7.68 3.40 -0.15
CA ILE A 21 7.06 4.20 0.92
C ILE A 21 5.56 3.90 0.98
N GLY A 22 4.87 3.87 -0.17
CA GLY A 22 3.45 3.53 -0.24
C GLY A 22 3.14 2.14 0.32
N ALA A 23 3.99 1.15 0.03
CA ALA A 23 3.85 -0.21 0.56
C ALA A 23 3.99 -0.25 2.09
N LEU A 24 5.01 0.41 2.65
CA LEU A 24 5.22 0.47 4.10
C LEU A 24 4.06 1.19 4.81
N LEU A 25 3.60 2.31 4.26
CA LEU A 25 2.46 3.05 4.79
C LEU A 25 1.17 2.23 4.72
N SER A 26 0.96 1.47 3.65
CA SER A 26 -0.21 0.60 3.48
C SER A 26 -0.25 -0.50 4.54
N ILE A 27 0.89 -1.15 4.82
CA ILE A 27 1.00 -2.18 5.87
C ILE A 27 0.67 -1.57 7.24
N ALA A 28 1.25 -0.41 7.57
CA ALA A 28 0.99 0.27 8.83
C ALA A 28 -0.49 0.62 8.98
N ALA A 29 -1.12 1.17 7.93
CA ALA A 29 -2.53 1.51 7.92
C ALA A 29 -3.43 0.27 8.09
N LEU A 30 -3.09 -0.84 7.41
CA LEU A 30 -3.83 -2.10 7.53
C LEU A 30 -3.82 -2.63 8.96
N VAL A 31 -2.65 -2.64 9.61
CA VAL A 31 -2.53 -3.08 11.01
C VAL A 31 -3.38 -2.19 11.93
N LEU A 32 -3.32 -0.87 11.76
CA LEU A 32 -4.13 0.06 12.55
C LEU A 32 -5.64 -0.19 12.36
N LEU A 33 -6.09 -0.38 11.12
CA LEU A 33 -7.48 -0.69 10.81
C LEU A 33 -7.94 -1.98 11.49
N ILE A 34 -7.14 -3.04 11.44
CA ILE A 34 -7.45 -4.32 12.11
C ILE A 34 -7.54 -4.15 13.63
N VAL A 35 -6.60 -3.41 14.24
CA VAL A 35 -6.59 -3.16 15.70
C VAL A 35 -7.82 -2.36 16.11
N PHE A 36 -8.12 -1.24 15.44
CA PHE A 36 -9.30 -0.43 15.77
C PHE A 36 -10.60 -1.19 15.54
N SER A 37 -10.67 -1.98 14.46
CA SER A 37 -11.79 -2.85 14.15
C SER A 37 -12.00 -3.92 15.22
N SER A 38 -10.92 -4.49 15.76
CA SER A 38 -10.98 -5.48 16.85
C SER A 38 -11.42 -4.88 18.18
N LEU A 39 -11.08 -3.60 18.43
CA LEU A 39 -11.41 -2.91 19.68
C LEU A 39 -12.83 -2.33 19.69
N HIS A 40 -13.36 -1.90 18.55
CA HIS A 40 -14.61 -1.13 18.48
C HIS A 40 -15.69 -1.79 17.60
N GLY A 41 -15.32 -2.77 16.77
CA GLY A 41 -16.20 -3.39 15.79
C GLY A 41 -16.66 -4.79 16.16
N SER A 42 -17.64 -5.29 15.40
CA SER A 42 -18.02 -6.70 15.37
C SER A 42 -17.12 -7.51 14.42
N ALA A 43 -17.21 -8.85 14.46
CA ALA A 43 -16.42 -9.73 13.58
C ALA A 43 -16.48 -9.34 12.08
N TRP A 44 -17.61 -8.81 11.61
CA TRP A 44 -17.78 -8.31 10.24
C TRP A 44 -16.85 -7.15 9.88
N HIS A 45 -16.54 -6.28 10.85
CA HIS A 45 -15.62 -5.18 10.63
C HIS A 45 -14.20 -5.70 10.45
N VAL A 46 -13.79 -6.76 11.14
CA VAL A 46 -12.43 -7.29 11.05
C VAL A 46 -12.21 -7.92 9.67
N VAL A 47 -13.17 -8.76 9.22
CA VAL A 47 -13.10 -9.44 7.92
C VAL A 47 -13.11 -8.47 6.74
N SER A 48 -13.69 -7.27 6.91
CA SER A 48 -13.70 -6.24 5.86
C SER A 48 -12.32 -5.61 5.63
N PHE A 49 -11.38 -5.78 6.57
CA PHE A 49 -10.01 -5.24 6.50
C PHE A 49 -8.94 -6.34 6.41
N THR A 50 -9.31 -7.62 6.28
CA THR A 50 -8.39 -8.76 6.10
C THR A 50 -8.61 -9.41 4.75
#